data_AF-A0A2A2JMX3-F1
#
_entry.id   AF-A0A2A2JMX3-F1
#
_cell.length_a   1.000
_cell.length_b   1.000
_cell.length_c   1.000
_cell.angle_alpha   90.00
_cell.angle_beta   90.00
_cell.angle_gamma   90.00
#
_symmetry.space_group_name_H-M   'P 1'
#
loop_
_entity.id
_entity.type
_entity.pdbx_description
1 polymer ?
#
loop_
_entity_poly.entity_id
_entity_poly.type
_entity_poly.pdbx_seq_one_letter_code
_entity_poly.pdbx_strand_id
1 'polypeptide(L)'
;MVKGSNTLLPPLDGHLSAQPFINNCYSEMCMSTPAVAPQHHGPKIGWIVASIFIVADMVGGGVVAMPVAFKQSGLVMGIVFMIGIAAIFEYTGYQLGVVWCTLMERNPHIGVCRKPFPEMAKRCMGRRMQFFTSALGNFTLFGISVVYLLLSANILQYFVTRFADVKISPCVVIVALAFIILPFTLLRSPGEFWVVIVFAMFTTVIAVLCILVGISMDLSLCKPEADYSDVTPDSMILSLGIFLFAFSGHFVFPTIEADMENPREFSKSVLVGFVGVVLLYMPLSVLAYIVYGTSMHDSVIYSIQTPWLQLCANLMIAMHCILTLVIVINPLNQEIEHYLKVSHSKLLLETIPKFEN
;
A
#
# COMPACT_ATOMS: atom_id res chain seq x y z
N MET A 1 2.61 -16.91 -76.41
CA MET A 1 2.32 -15.84 -75.41
C MET A 1 1.05 -16.28 -74.70
N VAL A 2 0.95 -16.61 -73.41
CA VAL A 2 1.70 -16.29 -72.18
C VAL A 2 1.57 -17.48 -71.21
N LYS A 3 2.71 -17.82 -70.58
CA LYS A 3 2.99 -18.53 -69.32
C LYS A 3 1.82 -19.08 -68.47
N GLY A 4 1.94 -20.36 -68.11
CA GLY A 4 1.36 -20.91 -66.88
C GLY A 4 2.27 -20.72 -65.66
N SER A 5 1.70 -20.83 -64.46
CA SER A 5 2.42 -21.32 -63.28
C SER A 5 1.41 -21.69 -62.18
N ASN A 6 1.36 -22.98 -61.86
CA ASN A 6 0.96 -23.45 -60.54
C ASN A 6 1.93 -22.84 -59.51
N THR A 7 1.43 -22.15 -58.49
CA THR A 7 2.22 -21.82 -57.30
C THR A 7 1.63 -22.50 -56.09
N LEU A 8 2.32 -23.60 -55.76
CA LEU A 8 2.36 -24.27 -54.48
C LEU A 8 2.53 -23.25 -53.33
N LEU A 9 1.84 -23.51 -52.23
CA LEU A 9 2.11 -22.91 -50.93
C LEU A 9 3.60 -23.12 -50.57
N PRO A 10 4.33 -22.09 -50.13
CA PRO A 10 5.71 -22.29 -49.69
C PRO A 10 5.74 -23.07 -48.37
N PRO A 11 6.81 -23.86 -48.13
CA PRO A 11 7.01 -24.52 -46.85
C PRO A 11 7.23 -23.49 -45.74
N LEU A 12 6.68 -23.77 -44.56
CA LEU A 12 6.92 -23.06 -43.30
C LEU A 12 8.32 -23.40 -42.76
N ASP A 13 9.36 -23.02 -43.51
CA ASP A 13 10.74 -23.00 -43.02
C ASP A 13 11.28 -21.59 -43.18
N GLY A 14 11.32 -20.86 -42.07
CA GLY A 14 11.73 -19.47 -42.05
C GLY A 14 11.98 -19.02 -40.62
N HIS A 15 13.20 -19.29 -40.15
CA HIS A 15 13.91 -18.57 -39.11
C HIS A 15 13.16 -17.32 -38.61
N LEU A 16 12.64 -17.38 -37.37
CA LEU A 16 12.48 -16.15 -36.59
C LEU A 16 13.88 -15.53 -36.50
N SER A 17 14.09 -14.50 -37.31
CA SER A 17 15.23 -13.63 -37.21
C SER A 17 15.30 -13.15 -35.76
N ALA A 18 16.35 -13.58 -35.06
CA ALA A 18 16.78 -13.00 -33.82
C ALA A 18 17.02 -11.51 -34.11
N GLN A 19 16.04 -10.68 -33.75
CA GLN A 19 16.29 -9.25 -33.70
C GLN A 19 17.44 -9.03 -32.70
N PRO A 20 18.44 -8.21 -33.08
CA PRO A 20 19.65 -8.07 -32.31
C PRO A 20 19.30 -7.54 -30.92
N PHE A 21 20.02 -8.03 -29.91
CA PHE A 21 20.04 -7.54 -28.53
C PHE A 21 20.06 -5.99 -28.48
N ILE A 22 18.88 -5.37 -28.46
CA ILE A 22 18.72 -3.95 -28.14
C ILE A 22 18.50 -3.90 -26.63
N ASN A 23 19.55 -3.56 -25.88
CA ASN A 23 19.59 -3.14 -24.47
C ASN A 23 18.21 -3.00 -23.80
N ASN A 24 17.61 -4.10 -23.39
CA ASN A 24 16.26 -4.15 -22.86
C ASN A 24 16.30 -4.37 -21.34
N CYS A 25 16.93 -3.46 -20.60
CA CYS A 25 16.98 -3.51 -19.13
C CYS A 25 15.59 -3.54 -18.45
N TYR A 26 14.50 -3.29 -19.18
CA TYR A 26 13.11 -3.37 -18.71
C TYR A 26 12.37 -4.66 -19.14
N SER A 27 13.05 -5.56 -19.86
CA SER A 27 12.50 -6.86 -20.28
C SER A 27 12.67 -7.95 -19.22
N GLU A 28 13.47 -7.71 -18.18
CA GLU A 28 13.77 -8.66 -17.11
C GLU A 28 12.82 -8.54 -15.90
N MET A 29 11.77 -7.67 -15.97
CA MET A 29 10.81 -7.49 -14.87
C MET A 29 10.01 -8.75 -14.54
N CYS A 30 9.84 -9.64 -15.53
CA CYS A 30 9.32 -10.97 -15.32
C CYS A 30 10.31 -12.00 -15.89
N MET A 31 10.51 -13.11 -15.18
CA MET A 31 11.33 -14.20 -15.69
C MET A 31 10.56 -14.91 -16.81
N SER A 32 11.11 -14.90 -18.03
CA SER A 32 10.61 -15.67 -19.17
C SER A 32 11.61 -16.77 -19.51
N THR A 33 11.29 -18.02 -19.18
CA THR A 33 12.03 -19.20 -19.68
C THR A 33 11.25 -19.86 -20.82
N PRO A 34 11.94 -20.36 -21.87
CA PRO A 34 11.30 -21.08 -22.99
C PRO A 34 10.76 -22.46 -22.61
N ALA A 35 11.08 -22.95 -21.41
CA ALA A 35 10.46 -24.11 -20.79
C ALA A 35 9.92 -23.67 -19.43
N VAL A 36 8.60 -23.81 -19.24
CA VAL A 36 7.82 -23.65 -18.00
C VAL A 36 8.38 -22.65 -16.99
N ALA A 37 7.66 -21.54 -16.80
CA ALA A 37 7.93 -20.54 -15.78
C ALA A 37 8.34 -21.16 -14.43
N PRO A 38 9.45 -20.73 -13.80
CA PRO A 38 9.77 -21.14 -12.44
C PRO A 38 8.60 -20.79 -11.53
N GLN A 39 8.03 -21.80 -10.87
CA GLN A 39 6.92 -21.61 -9.94
C GLN A 39 7.42 -20.86 -8.70
N HIS A 40 6.61 -19.95 -8.17
CA HIS A 40 6.91 -19.23 -6.95
C HIS A 40 6.95 -20.24 -5.78
N HIS A 41 8.13 -20.55 -5.25
CA HIS A 41 8.33 -21.49 -4.13
C HIS A 41 7.97 -20.90 -2.75
N GLY A 42 7.02 -19.97 -2.70
CA GLY A 42 6.50 -19.37 -1.45
C GLY A 42 5.09 -19.86 -1.16
N PRO A 43 4.63 -19.82 0.10
CA PRO A 43 3.23 -20.09 0.43
C PRO A 43 2.33 -19.12 -0.32
N LYS A 44 1.38 -19.66 -1.11
CA LYS A 44 0.36 -18.88 -1.81
C LYS A 44 -0.72 -18.42 -0.83
N ILE A 45 -1.27 -17.23 -1.04
CA ILE A 45 -2.31 -16.67 -0.16
C ILE A 45 -3.72 -16.89 -0.73
N GLY A 46 -4.68 -17.21 0.13
CA GLY A 46 -6.09 -17.26 -0.23
C GLY A 46 -6.72 -15.86 -0.34
N TRP A 47 -7.89 -15.75 -0.99
CA TRP A 47 -8.56 -14.47 -1.22
C TRP A 47 -8.94 -13.73 0.08
N ILE A 48 -9.26 -14.45 1.16
CA ILE A 48 -9.55 -13.83 2.47
C ILE A 48 -8.30 -13.13 3.02
N VAL A 49 -7.16 -13.80 2.94
CA VAL A 49 -5.88 -13.23 3.39
C VAL A 49 -5.51 -12.03 2.51
N ALA A 50 -5.70 -12.12 1.20
CA ALA A 50 -5.51 -10.98 0.30
C ALA A 50 -6.44 -9.79 0.66
N SER A 51 -7.68 -10.05 1.08
CA SER A 51 -8.58 -9.00 1.58
C SER A 51 -8.00 -8.31 2.82
N ILE A 52 -7.46 -9.09 3.76
CA ILE A 52 -6.81 -8.57 4.96
C ILE A 52 -5.59 -7.71 4.60
N PHE A 53 -4.81 -8.10 3.58
CA PHE A 53 -3.69 -7.30 3.09
C PHE A 53 -4.16 -5.95 2.53
N ILE A 54 -5.24 -5.95 1.76
CA ILE A 54 -5.84 -4.72 1.21
C ILE A 54 -6.31 -3.80 2.34
N VAL A 55 -6.95 -4.35 3.38
CA VAL A 55 -7.34 -3.59 4.57
C VAL A 55 -6.10 -3.06 5.32
N ALA A 56 -5.07 -3.89 5.50
CA ALA A 56 -3.84 -3.51 6.20
C ALA A 56 -3.11 -2.34 5.53
N ASP A 57 -3.02 -2.40 4.20
CA ASP A 57 -2.38 -1.38 3.37
C ASP A 57 -3.11 -0.04 3.48
N MET A 58 -4.45 -0.06 3.40
CA MET A 58 -5.24 1.17 3.42
C MET A 58 -5.44 1.76 4.81
N VAL A 59 -5.75 0.95 5.84
CA VAL A 59 -6.25 1.44 7.14
C VAL A 59 -5.25 2.29 7.92
N GLY A 60 -3.94 2.06 7.75
CA GLY A 60 -2.86 2.61 8.58
C GLY A 60 -2.97 4.09 8.95
N GLY A 61 -2.31 4.97 8.17
CA GLY A 61 -2.37 6.41 8.41
C GLY A 61 -3.76 7.01 8.20
N GLY A 62 -4.60 6.35 7.38
CA GLY A 62 -5.94 6.84 7.06
C GLY A 62 -6.90 6.82 8.25
N VAL A 63 -6.82 5.85 9.18
CA VAL A 63 -7.67 5.82 10.40
C VAL A 63 -7.54 7.10 11.22
N VAL A 64 -6.34 7.67 11.28
CA VAL A 64 -6.03 8.83 12.13
C VAL A 64 -6.44 10.14 11.45
N ALA A 65 -6.28 10.20 10.14
CA ALA A 65 -6.55 11.40 9.34
C ALA A 65 -8.01 11.50 8.86
N MET A 66 -8.73 10.38 8.74
CA MET A 66 -10.10 10.37 8.20
C MET A 66 -11.09 11.23 9.01
N PRO A 67 -11.09 11.22 10.36
CA PRO A 67 -11.93 12.12 11.14
C PRO A 67 -11.67 13.60 10.85
N VAL A 68 -10.40 13.96 10.59
CA VAL A 68 -10.00 15.32 10.23
C VAL A 68 -10.53 15.67 8.83
N ALA A 69 -10.56 14.73 7.90
CA ALA A 69 -11.19 14.93 6.60
C ALA A 69 -12.70 15.24 6.74
N PHE A 70 -13.39 14.59 7.68
CA PHE A 70 -14.80 14.90 8.00
C PHE A 70 -14.94 16.28 8.64
N LYS A 71 -14.03 16.66 9.55
CA LYS A 71 -14.00 18.02 10.11
C LYS A 71 -13.88 19.08 9.00
N GLN A 72 -13.04 18.83 7.99
CA GLN A 72 -12.78 19.78 6.90
C GLN A 72 -13.86 19.82 5.81
N SER A 73 -14.48 18.68 5.50
CA SER A 73 -15.54 18.57 4.48
C SER A 73 -16.95 18.75 5.05
N GLY A 74 -17.12 18.64 6.35
CA GLY A 74 -18.43 18.51 7.00
C GLY A 74 -18.98 17.09 6.86
N LEU A 75 -19.97 16.76 7.71
CA LEU A 75 -20.48 15.39 7.83
C LEU A 75 -21.07 14.83 6.53
N VAL A 76 -21.95 15.59 5.88
CA VAL A 76 -22.67 15.12 4.68
C VAL A 76 -21.71 14.90 3.52
N MET A 77 -20.87 15.89 3.23
CA MET A 77 -19.90 15.78 2.14
C MET A 77 -18.82 14.75 2.45
N GLY A 78 -18.40 14.61 3.72
CA GLY A 78 -17.48 13.56 4.14
C GLY A 78 -18.02 12.15 3.87
N ILE A 79 -19.31 11.90 4.15
CA ILE A 79 -19.97 10.63 3.81
C ILE A 79 -20.02 10.43 2.29
N VAL A 80 -20.39 11.46 1.53
CA VAL A 80 -20.44 11.40 0.06
C VAL A 80 -19.07 11.11 -0.54
N PHE A 81 -18.02 11.80 -0.08
CA PHE A 81 -16.64 11.57 -0.51
C PHE A 81 -16.17 10.17 -0.14
N MET A 82 -16.43 9.70 1.08
CA MET A 82 -16.05 8.36 1.51
C MET A 82 -16.67 7.28 0.62
N ILE A 83 -17.99 7.29 0.45
CA ILE A 83 -18.69 6.27 -0.35
C ILE A 83 -18.33 6.39 -1.83
N GLY A 84 -18.29 7.62 -2.36
CA GLY A 84 -17.99 7.87 -3.76
C GLY A 84 -16.56 7.42 -4.13
N ILE A 85 -15.57 7.80 -3.33
CA ILE A 85 -14.17 7.43 -3.56
C ILE A 85 -13.98 5.93 -3.35
N ALA A 86 -14.53 5.35 -2.29
CA ALA A 86 -14.46 3.91 -2.06
C ALA A 86 -15.03 3.12 -3.24
N ALA A 87 -16.20 3.49 -3.78
CA ALA A 87 -16.80 2.81 -4.92
C ALA A 87 -15.96 2.96 -6.21
N ILE A 88 -15.44 4.16 -6.50
CA ILE A 88 -14.58 4.40 -7.67
C ILE A 88 -13.27 3.60 -7.54
N PHE A 89 -12.68 3.58 -6.36
CA PHE A 89 -11.39 2.95 -6.11
C PHE A 89 -11.51 1.42 -6.07
N GLU A 90 -12.59 0.90 -5.48
CA GLU A 90 -12.96 -0.50 -5.55
C GLU A 90 -13.13 -0.95 -7.01
N TYR A 91 -13.92 -0.22 -7.80
CA TYR A 91 -14.15 -0.55 -9.21
C TYR A 91 -12.86 -0.55 -10.02
N THR A 92 -12.00 0.46 -9.82
CA THR A 92 -10.70 0.52 -10.52
C THR A 92 -9.72 -0.57 -10.06
N GLY A 93 -9.77 -0.96 -8.79
CA GLY A 93 -9.03 -2.12 -8.26
C GLY A 93 -9.52 -3.44 -8.86
N TYR A 94 -10.84 -3.61 -9.00
CA TYR A 94 -11.45 -4.74 -9.69
C TYR A 94 -10.98 -4.84 -11.15
N GLN A 95 -11.00 -3.72 -11.89
CA GLN A 95 -10.55 -3.68 -13.28
C GLN A 95 -9.08 -4.09 -13.40
N LEU A 96 -8.24 -3.67 -12.44
CA LEU A 96 -6.83 -4.01 -12.42
C LEU A 96 -6.60 -5.53 -12.32
N GLY A 97 -7.40 -6.21 -11.49
CA GLY A 97 -7.36 -7.67 -11.38
C GLY A 97 -7.80 -8.39 -12.65
N VAL A 98 -8.90 -7.93 -13.26
CA VAL A 98 -9.38 -8.50 -14.54
C VAL A 98 -8.31 -8.37 -15.64
N VAL A 99 -7.65 -7.21 -15.71
CA VAL A 99 -6.57 -6.96 -16.67
C VAL A 99 -5.40 -7.90 -16.43
N TRP A 100 -4.95 -8.06 -15.18
CA TRP A 100 -3.83 -8.95 -14.85
C TRP A 100 -4.12 -10.41 -15.22
N CYS A 101 -5.28 -10.93 -14.80
CA CYS A 101 -5.73 -12.29 -15.13
C CYS A 101 -5.77 -12.51 -16.65
N THR A 102 -6.39 -11.60 -17.40
CA THR A 102 -6.47 -11.69 -18.86
C THR A 102 -5.09 -11.66 -19.51
N LEU A 103 -4.15 -10.89 -18.97
CA LEU A 103 -2.80 -10.78 -19.48
C LEU A 103 -2.01 -12.07 -19.31
N MET A 104 -2.12 -12.70 -18.13
CA MET A 104 -1.47 -13.98 -17.83
C MET A 104 -2.03 -15.11 -18.69
N GLU A 105 -3.34 -15.16 -18.91
CA GLU A 105 -3.97 -16.16 -19.79
C GLU A 105 -3.47 -16.07 -21.24
N ARG A 106 -3.28 -14.86 -21.75
CA ARG A 106 -2.77 -14.64 -23.12
C ARG A 106 -1.27 -14.88 -23.24
N ASN A 107 -0.54 -14.86 -22.13
CA ASN A 107 0.92 -14.93 -22.12
C ASN A 107 1.43 -15.94 -21.06
N PRO A 108 1.13 -17.23 -21.21
CA PRO A 108 1.44 -18.27 -20.22
C PRO A 108 2.95 -18.52 -20.02
N HIS A 109 3.80 -17.96 -20.87
CA HIS A 109 5.26 -18.02 -20.77
C HIS A 109 5.83 -17.01 -19.76
N ILE A 110 5.01 -16.08 -19.25
CA ILE A 110 5.42 -15.15 -18.21
C ILE A 110 5.39 -15.89 -16.88
N GLY A 111 6.55 -16.02 -16.26
CA GLY A 111 6.65 -16.54 -14.91
C GLY A 111 6.47 -15.47 -13.85
N VAL A 112 7.19 -15.61 -12.75
CA VAL A 112 7.15 -14.66 -11.64
C VAL A 112 7.53 -13.27 -12.15
N CYS A 113 6.63 -12.31 -11.93
CA CYS A 113 6.84 -10.92 -12.27
C CYS A 113 6.98 -10.08 -11.00
N ARG A 114 8.14 -9.46 -10.80
CA ARG A 114 8.44 -8.66 -9.60
C ARG A 114 7.66 -7.34 -9.58
N LYS A 115 7.30 -6.81 -10.76
CA LYS A 115 6.65 -5.51 -10.95
C LYS A 115 5.44 -5.63 -11.88
N PRO A 116 4.36 -6.27 -11.42
CA PRO A 116 3.20 -6.59 -12.25
C PRO A 116 2.52 -5.34 -12.82
N PHE A 117 2.40 -4.24 -12.06
CA PHE A 117 1.67 -3.06 -12.52
C PHE A 117 2.34 -2.30 -13.69
N PRO A 118 3.63 -1.92 -13.62
CA PRO A 118 4.30 -1.34 -14.80
C PRO A 118 4.31 -2.30 -16.00
N GLU A 119 4.40 -3.60 -15.77
CA GLU A 119 4.37 -4.58 -16.86
C GLU A 119 2.99 -4.67 -17.53
N MET A 120 1.89 -4.55 -16.77
CA MET A 120 0.55 -4.40 -17.36
C MET A 120 0.49 -3.18 -18.28
N ALA A 121 0.97 -2.03 -17.80
CA ALA A 121 1.00 -0.80 -18.58
C ALA A 121 1.83 -0.96 -19.86
N LYS A 122 2.97 -1.65 -19.79
CA LYS A 122 3.82 -1.97 -20.94
C LYS A 122 3.05 -2.74 -22.02
N ARG A 123 2.35 -3.81 -21.63
CA ARG A 123 1.69 -4.71 -22.58
C ARG A 123 0.39 -4.13 -23.14
N CYS A 124 -0.31 -3.33 -22.36
CA CYS A 124 -1.57 -2.71 -22.80
C CYS A 124 -1.34 -1.41 -23.58
N MET A 125 -0.34 -0.61 -23.20
CA MET A 125 -0.18 0.77 -23.70
C MET A 125 1.25 1.11 -24.17
N GLY A 126 2.16 0.14 -24.17
CA GLY A 126 3.53 0.29 -24.65
C GLY A 126 4.52 0.81 -23.60
N ARG A 127 5.79 0.87 -24.01
CA ARG A 127 6.93 1.10 -23.11
C ARG A 127 6.94 2.48 -22.44
N ARG A 128 6.37 3.51 -23.07
CA ARG A 128 6.26 4.84 -22.45
C ARG A 128 5.38 4.80 -21.20
N MET A 129 4.28 4.06 -21.25
CA MET A 129 3.37 3.91 -20.12
C MET A 129 3.92 3.02 -19.02
N GLN A 130 4.76 2.03 -19.36
CA GLN A 130 5.54 1.28 -18.37
C GLN A 130 6.39 2.21 -17.51
N PHE A 131 7.16 3.10 -18.15
CA PHE A 131 8.02 4.05 -17.44
C PHE A 131 7.19 5.03 -16.60
N PHE A 132 6.13 5.60 -17.18
CA PHE A 132 5.23 6.52 -16.47
C PHE A 132 4.61 5.87 -15.22
N THR A 133 4.09 4.65 -15.35
CA THR A 133 3.47 3.92 -14.23
C THR A 133 4.49 3.56 -13.16
N SER A 134 5.71 3.15 -13.55
CA SER A 134 6.79 2.90 -12.60
C SER A 134 7.17 4.19 -11.85
N ALA A 135 7.40 5.29 -12.56
CA ALA A 135 7.80 6.56 -11.96
C ALA A 135 6.74 7.09 -10.98
N LEU A 136 5.47 7.08 -11.37
CA LEU A 136 4.36 7.53 -10.52
C LEU A 136 4.17 6.63 -9.29
N GLY A 137 4.31 5.31 -9.48
CA GLY A 137 4.27 4.35 -8.38
C GLY A 137 5.39 4.55 -7.36
N ASN A 138 6.62 4.71 -7.83
CA ASN A 138 7.77 5.01 -6.97
C ASN A 138 7.58 6.33 -6.20
N PHE A 139 7.09 7.39 -6.88
CA PHE A 139 6.78 8.66 -6.22
C PHE A 139 5.73 8.49 -5.11
N THR A 140 4.68 7.71 -5.39
CA THR A 140 3.59 7.45 -4.43
C THR A 140 4.09 6.66 -3.21
N LEU A 141 4.82 5.57 -3.44
CA LEU A 141 5.39 4.76 -2.34
C LEU A 141 6.40 5.55 -1.51
N PHE A 142 7.19 6.43 -2.14
CA PHE A 142 8.10 7.33 -1.43
C PHE A 142 7.32 8.29 -0.53
N GLY A 143 6.25 8.90 -1.04
CA GLY A 143 5.38 9.77 -0.25
C GLY A 143 4.75 9.05 0.95
N ILE A 144 4.22 7.85 0.76
CA ILE A 144 3.67 7.03 1.86
C ILE A 144 4.76 6.70 2.88
N SER A 145 5.96 6.34 2.40
CA SER A 145 7.10 6.03 3.27
C SER A 145 7.50 7.22 4.15
N VAL A 146 7.52 8.42 3.58
CA VAL A 146 7.79 9.67 4.31
C VAL A 146 6.72 9.92 5.38
N VAL A 147 5.43 9.78 5.05
CA VAL A 147 4.33 9.98 6.00
C VAL A 147 4.43 9.01 7.18
N TYR A 148 4.65 7.72 6.92
CA TYR A 148 4.78 6.72 7.97
C TYR A 148 6.03 6.92 8.83
N LEU A 149 7.16 7.32 8.24
CA LEU A 149 8.37 7.64 8.98
C LEU A 149 8.16 8.85 9.90
N LEU A 150 7.57 9.94 9.39
CA LEU A 150 7.30 11.15 10.16
C LEU A 150 6.30 10.89 11.30
N LEU A 151 5.20 10.18 11.03
CA LEU A 151 4.19 9.87 12.03
C LEU A 151 4.79 9.00 13.15
N SER A 152 5.52 7.95 12.79
CA SER A 152 6.16 7.06 13.76
C SER A 152 7.20 7.80 14.60
N ALA A 153 8.04 8.63 13.98
CA ALA A 153 9.07 9.39 14.67
C ALA A 153 8.49 10.43 15.64
N ASN A 154 7.44 11.14 15.24
CA ASN A 154 6.76 12.10 16.12
C ASN A 154 6.15 11.42 17.34
N ILE A 155 5.51 10.25 17.15
CA ILE A 155 4.95 9.48 18.27
C ILE A 155 6.09 8.98 19.18
N LEU A 156 7.15 8.38 18.64
CA LEU A 156 8.28 7.89 19.43
C LEU A 156 8.96 9.02 20.21
N GLN A 157 9.14 10.20 19.60
CA GLN A 157 9.69 11.37 20.29
C GLN A 157 8.83 11.75 21.50
N TYR A 158 7.50 11.80 21.33
CA TYR A 158 6.57 12.07 22.43
C TYR A 158 6.75 11.08 23.58
N PHE A 159 6.86 9.78 23.29
CA PHE A 159 7.11 8.75 24.31
C PHE A 159 8.45 8.92 25.01
N VAL A 160 9.54 9.15 24.26
CA VAL A 160 10.88 9.32 24.84
C VAL A 160 10.91 10.53 25.76
N THR A 161 10.37 11.67 25.33
CA THR A 161 10.31 12.87 26.18
C THR A 161 9.40 12.67 27.39
N ARG A 162 8.31 11.91 27.26
CA ARG A 162 7.39 11.68 28.38
C ARG A 162 7.93 10.72 29.44
N PHE A 163 8.62 9.65 29.05
CA PHE A 163 9.03 8.57 29.96
C PHE A 163 10.52 8.55 30.32
N ALA A 164 11.39 9.02 29.42
CA ALA A 164 12.83 9.07 29.68
C ALA A 164 13.31 10.47 30.13
N ASP A 165 12.42 11.48 30.11
CA ASP A 165 12.72 12.89 30.43
C ASP A 165 13.88 13.48 29.59
N VAL A 166 14.15 12.90 28.42
CA VAL A 166 15.15 13.37 27.46
C VAL A 166 14.46 14.19 26.37
N LYS A 167 14.87 15.45 26.23
CA LYS A 167 14.45 16.31 25.12
C LYS A 167 15.27 15.98 23.89
N ILE A 168 14.68 15.21 22.97
CA ILE A 168 15.30 14.85 21.69
C ILE A 168 14.57 15.60 20.57
N SER A 169 15.33 16.11 19.60
CA SER A 169 14.76 16.74 18.40
C SER A 169 14.07 15.68 17.52
N PRO A 170 12.90 15.98 16.92
CA PRO A 170 12.22 15.04 16.02
C PRO A 170 13.11 14.60 14.85
N CYS A 171 13.99 15.48 14.36
CA CYS A 171 14.95 15.15 13.30
C CYS A 171 15.89 14.00 13.67
N VAL A 172 16.34 13.94 14.93
CA VAL A 172 17.22 12.86 15.41
C VAL A 172 16.48 11.55 15.45
N VAL A 173 15.22 11.55 15.91
CA VAL A 173 14.37 10.35 15.97
C VAL A 173 14.07 9.83 14.57
N ILE A 174 13.80 10.71 13.60
CA ILE A 174 13.59 10.34 12.19
C ILE A 174 14.82 9.61 11.64
N VAL A 175 16.01 10.20 11.80
CA VAL A 175 17.26 9.62 11.30
C VAL A 175 17.54 8.27 11.99
N ALA A 176 17.41 8.21 13.31
CA ALA A 176 17.62 6.98 14.07
C ALA A 176 16.66 5.87 13.62
N LEU A 177 15.38 6.18 13.47
CA LEU A 177 14.37 5.22 13.02
C LEU A 177 14.65 4.73 11.60
N ALA A 178 15.06 5.62 10.69
CA ALA A 178 15.45 5.23 9.33
C ALA A 178 16.63 4.23 9.32
N PHE A 179 17.65 4.46 10.15
CA PHE A 179 18.78 3.54 10.29
C PHE A 179 18.38 2.18 10.89
N ILE A 180 17.47 2.17 11.88
CA ILE A 180 16.98 0.94 12.50
C ILE A 180 16.15 0.11 11.50
N ILE A 181 15.34 0.77 10.68
CA ILE A 181 14.46 0.12 9.72
C ILE A 181 15.23 -0.40 8.50
N LEU A 182 16.28 0.31 8.07
CA LEU A 182 17.10 -0.01 6.89
C LEU A 182 17.43 -1.50 6.70
N PRO A 183 17.99 -2.25 7.68
CA PRO A 183 18.29 -3.67 7.51
C PRO A 183 17.06 -4.53 7.20
N PHE A 184 15.90 -4.19 7.77
CA PHE A 184 14.64 -4.92 7.54
C PHE A 184 14.04 -4.65 6.16
N THR A 185 14.41 -3.52 5.54
CA THR A 185 13.95 -3.16 4.19
C THR A 185 14.62 -3.96 3.06
N LEU A 186 15.65 -4.76 3.40
CA LEU A 186 16.42 -5.59 2.46
C LEU A 186 15.84 -7.01 2.31
N LEU A 187 14.58 -7.24 2.71
CA LEU A 187 13.91 -8.54 2.67
C LEU A 187 13.03 -8.71 1.41
N ARG A 188 12.87 -9.95 0.93
CA ARG A 188 12.73 -10.25 -0.51
C ARG A 188 11.33 -10.11 -1.11
N SER A 189 10.24 -10.41 -0.39
CA SER A 189 8.87 -10.42 -0.97
C SER A 189 7.73 -10.33 0.07
N PRO A 190 6.58 -9.66 -0.22
CA PRO A 190 5.36 -9.63 0.61
C PRO A 190 4.90 -10.99 1.16
N GLY A 191 5.01 -12.06 0.39
CA GLY A 191 4.67 -13.42 0.83
C GLY A 191 5.54 -13.95 1.99
N GLU A 192 6.76 -13.42 2.16
CA GLU A 192 7.64 -13.73 3.30
C GLU A 192 7.31 -12.87 4.54
N PHE A 193 6.47 -11.83 4.41
CA PHE A 193 6.11 -10.89 5.49
C PHE A 193 4.72 -11.13 6.08
N TRP A 194 4.08 -12.27 5.82
CA TRP A 194 2.72 -12.52 6.30
C TRP A 194 2.57 -12.33 7.82
N VAL A 195 3.58 -12.74 8.61
CA VAL A 195 3.61 -12.52 10.07
C VAL A 195 3.67 -11.04 10.43
N VAL A 196 4.48 -10.24 9.73
CA VAL A 196 4.59 -8.79 9.93
C VAL A 196 3.26 -8.11 9.66
N ILE A 197 2.55 -8.55 8.61
CA ILE A 197 1.24 -8.00 8.22
C ILE A 197 0.16 -8.38 9.22
N VAL A 198 0.12 -9.64 9.66
CA VAL A 198 -0.81 -10.07 10.71
C VAL A 198 -0.59 -9.29 12.00
N PHE A 199 0.68 -9.05 12.38
CA PHE A 199 1.01 -8.25 13.55
C PHE A 199 0.64 -6.77 13.36
N ALA A 200 0.92 -6.18 12.19
CA ALA A 200 0.51 -4.81 11.87
C ALA A 200 -1.02 -4.63 11.88
N MET A 201 -1.77 -5.64 11.46
CA MET A 201 -3.23 -5.64 11.54
C MET A 201 -3.73 -5.74 12.97
N PHE A 202 -3.10 -6.57 13.78
CA PHE A 202 -3.42 -6.68 15.20
C PHE A 202 -3.24 -5.34 15.92
N THR A 203 -2.14 -4.63 15.66
CA THR A 203 -1.92 -3.29 16.24
C THR A 203 -2.97 -2.29 15.74
N THR A 204 -3.33 -2.32 14.45
CA THR A 204 -4.42 -1.46 13.92
C THR A 204 -5.75 -1.70 14.62
N VAL A 205 -6.15 -2.97 14.81
CA VAL A 205 -7.41 -3.30 15.48
C VAL A 205 -7.42 -2.77 16.90
N ILE A 206 -6.33 -2.94 17.66
CA ILE A 206 -6.23 -2.39 19.02
C ILE A 206 -6.29 -0.86 18.98
N ALA A 207 -5.59 -0.20 18.05
CA ALA A 207 -5.64 1.25 17.91
C ALA A 207 -7.06 1.76 17.67
N VAL A 208 -7.78 1.16 16.70
CA VAL A 208 -9.16 1.51 16.37
C VAL A 208 -10.09 1.31 17.57
N LEU A 209 -9.95 0.19 18.30
CA LEU A 209 -10.74 -0.07 19.51
C LEU A 209 -10.47 0.98 20.59
N CYS A 210 -9.20 1.30 20.85
CA CYS A 210 -8.84 2.35 21.81
C CYS A 210 -9.41 3.71 21.42
N ILE A 211 -9.37 4.06 20.13
CA ILE A 211 -9.93 5.31 19.61
C ILE A 211 -11.45 5.34 19.78
N LEU A 212 -12.15 4.28 19.38
CA LEU A 212 -13.62 4.19 19.49
C LEU A 212 -14.09 4.24 20.94
N VAL A 213 -13.41 3.51 21.85
CA VAL A 213 -13.72 3.56 23.28
C VAL A 213 -13.45 4.95 23.83
N GLY A 214 -12.33 5.58 23.45
CA GLY A 214 -12.00 6.95 23.86
C GLY A 214 -13.06 7.97 23.45
N ILE A 215 -13.45 7.98 22.18
CA ILE A 215 -14.52 8.84 21.67
C ILE A 215 -15.84 8.57 22.41
N SER A 216 -16.14 7.30 22.70
CA SER A 216 -17.38 6.92 23.39
C SER A 216 -17.41 7.41 24.85
N MET A 217 -16.27 7.40 25.54
CA MET A 217 -16.14 7.95 26.90
C MET A 217 -16.24 9.48 26.90
N ASP A 218 -15.74 10.13 25.86
CA ASP A 218 -15.75 11.58 25.73
C ASP A 218 -17.14 12.11 25.29
N LEU A 219 -18.06 11.23 24.86
CA LEU A 219 -19.38 11.58 24.33
C LEU A 219 -20.19 12.50 25.26
N SER A 220 -20.27 12.21 26.56
CA SER A 220 -21.08 13.01 27.49
C SER A 220 -20.46 14.35 27.84
N LEU A 221 -19.15 14.49 27.69
CA LEU A 221 -18.39 15.68 28.08
C LEU A 221 -18.19 16.63 26.89
N CYS A 222 -17.81 16.10 25.74
CA CYS A 222 -17.40 16.89 24.58
C CYS A 222 -18.56 17.23 23.64
N LYS A 223 -19.52 16.30 23.44
CA LYS A 223 -20.64 16.52 22.50
C LYS A 223 -21.48 17.77 22.82
N PRO A 224 -21.82 18.09 24.08
CA PRO A 224 -22.60 19.29 24.40
C PRO A 224 -21.90 20.60 24.02
N GLU A 225 -20.56 20.59 24.02
CA GLU A 225 -19.70 21.73 23.72
C GLU A 225 -19.22 21.73 22.25
N ALA A 226 -19.61 20.72 21.46
CA ALA A 226 -19.15 20.56 20.09
C ALA A 226 -19.80 21.59 19.18
N ASP A 227 -18.95 22.33 18.46
CA ASP A 227 -19.34 23.23 17.38
C ASP A 227 -18.91 22.69 16.02
N TYR A 228 -19.58 23.11 14.95
CA TYR A 228 -19.34 22.67 13.59
C TYR A 228 -19.17 23.90 12.68
N SER A 229 -17.95 24.12 12.18
CA SER A 229 -17.68 25.25 11.29
C SER A 229 -18.32 25.07 9.92
N ASP A 230 -18.61 26.21 9.29
CA ASP A 230 -18.97 26.27 7.88
C ASP A 230 -17.84 25.71 7.01
N VAL A 231 -18.24 24.91 6.02
CA VAL A 231 -17.33 24.25 5.09
C VAL A 231 -16.95 25.23 3.99
N THR A 232 -15.65 25.42 3.76
CA THR A 232 -15.14 26.27 2.67
C THR A 232 -14.67 25.44 1.49
N PRO A 233 -14.64 25.99 0.26
CA PRO A 233 -14.10 25.28 -0.90
C PRO A 233 -12.66 24.78 -0.68
N ASP A 234 -11.83 25.56 -0.01
CA ASP A 234 -10.43 25.21 0.28
C ASP A 234 -10.33 24.03 1.25
N SER A 235 -11.14 24.02 2.33
CA SER A 235 -11.15 22.91 3.28
C SER A 235 -11.69 21.62 2.64
N MET A 236 -12.66 21.73 1.72
CA MET A 236 -13.14 20.59 0.95
C MET A 236 -12.06 20.01 0.04
N ILE A 237 -11.31 20.84 -0.70
CA ILE A 237 -10.24 20.38 -1.58
C ILE A 237 -9.14 19.69 -0.79
N LEU A 238 -8.76 20.24 0.37
CA LEU A 238 -7.77 19.61 1.24
C LEU A 238 -8.25 18.24 1.76
N SER A 239 -9.52 18.17 2.20
CA SER A 239 -10.12 16.92 2.67
C SER A 239 -10.14 15.84 1.59
N LEU A 240 -10.37 16.23 0.33
CA LEU A 240 -10.37 15.31 -0.81
C LEU A 240 -9.01 14.60 -0.95
N GLY A 241 -7.91 15.32 -0.74
CA GLY A 241 -6.57 14.74 -0.71
C GLY A 241 -6.40 13.67 0.37
N ILE A 242 -6.97 13.90 1.56
CA ILE A 242 -6.95 12.94 2.67
C ILE A 242 -7.77 11.69 2.31
N PHE A 243 -8.96 11.85 1.73
CA PHE A 243 -9.77 10.72 1.27
C PHE A 243 -9.05 9.89 0.20
N LEU A 244 -8.49 10.54 -0.82
CA LEU A 244 -7.76 9.86 -1.89
C LEU A 244 -6.54 9.11 -1.37
N PHE A 245 -5.80 9.71 -0.43
CA PHE A 245 -4.68 9.07 0.24
C PHE A 245 -5.13 7.83 1.04
N ALA A 246 -6.19 7.96 1.85
CA ALA A 246 -6.62 6.90 2.76
C ALA A 246 -7.23 5.67 2.07
N PHE A 247 -7.68 5.80 0.83
CA PHE A 247 -8.17 4.68 0.00
C PHE A 247 -7.16 4.24 -1.07
N SER A 248 -5.98 4.87 -1.17
CA SER A 248 -4.98 4.52 -2.16
C SER A 248 -4.31 3.18 -1.83
N GLY A 249 -4.44 2.19 -2.72
CA GLY A 249 -3.73 0.89 -2.63
C GLY A 249 -3.39 0.25 -3.97
N HIS A 250 -3.81 0.85 -5.09
CA HIS A 250 -3.75 0.26 -6.44
C HIS A 250 -2.36 -0.18 -6.88
N PHE A 251 -1.31 0.43 -6.35
CA PHE A 251 0.05 0.05 -6.73
C PHE A 251 0.46 -1.33 -6.21
N VAL A 252 -0.10 -1.73 -5.07
CA VAL A 252 0.23 -2.98 -4.37
C VAL A 252 -0.68 -4.13 -4.81
N PHE A 253 -1.90 -3.81 -5.26
CA PHE A 253 -2.93 -4.77 -5.66
C PHE A 253 -2.44 -5.88 -6.62
N PRO A 254 -1.74 -5.58 -7.73
CA PRO A 254 -1.32 -6.63 -8.66
C PRO A 254 -0.23 -7.55 -8.10
N THR A 255 0.54 -7.06 -7.12
CA THR A 255 1.51 -7.87 -6.38
C THR A 255 0.80 -8.84 -5.44
N ILE A 256 -0.21 -8.35 -4.70
CA ILE A 256 -1.06 -9.21 -3.86
C ILE A 256 -1.73 -10.29 -4.71
N GLU A 257 -2.28 -9.91 -5.86
CA GLU A 257 -2.92 -10.83 -6.79
C GLU A 257 -1.94 -11.88 -7.36
N ALA A 258 -0.71 -11.49 -7.70
CA ALA A 258 0.32 -12.43 -8.18
C ALA A 258 0.73 -13.47 -7.13
N ASP A 259 0.61 -13.13 -5.84
CA ASP A 259 0.89 -14.02 -4.72
C ASP A 259 -0.31 -14.89 -4.32
N MET A 260 -1.49 -14.68 -4.91
CA MET A 260 -2.67 -15.50 -4.64
C MET A 260 -2.56 -16.90 -5.23
N GLU A 261 -3.19 -17.87 -4.55
CA GLU A 261 -3.37 -19.24 -5.07
C GLU A 261 -4.24 -19.23 -6.33
N ASN A 262 -5.35 -18.45 -6.30
CA ASN A 262 -6.24 -18.27 -7.43
C ASN A 262 -6.46 -16.77 -7.72
N PRO A 263 -5.70 -16.16 -8.65
CA PRO A 263 -5.81 -14.75 -9.00
C PRO A 263 -7.22 -14.30 -9.41
N ARG A 264 -8.04 -15.19 -9.99
CA ARG A 264 -9.42 -14.87 -10.39
C ARG A 264 -10.33 -14.51 -9.22
N GLU A 265 -9.95 -14.87 -7.99
CA GLU A 265 -10.69 -14.50 -6.79
C GLU A 265 -10.29 -13.13 -6.23
N PHE A 266 -9.28 -12.46 -6.81
CA PHE A 266 -8.82 -11.16 -6.34
C PHE A 266 -9.93 -10.10 -6.32
N SER A 267 -10.88 -10.16 -7.25
CA SER A 267 -12.09 -9.31 -7.25
C SER A 267 -12.89 -9.42 -5.95
N LYS A 268 -12.99 -10.62 -5.36
CA LYS A 268 -13.64 -10.82 -4.05
C LYS A 268 -12.84 -10.11 -2.96
N SER A 269 -11.51 -10.20 -3.04
CA SER A 269 -10.60 -9.57 -2.11
C SER A 269 -10.70 -8.04 -2.12
N VAL A 270 -10.80 -7.45 -3.31
CA VAL A 270 -10.98 -6.00 -3.47
C VAL A 270 -12.31 -5.56 -2.87
N LEU A 271 -13.42 -6.19 -3.25
CA LEU A 271 -14.74 -5.84 -2.71
C LEU A 271 -14.78 -5.93 -1.18
N VAL A 272 -14.37 -7.06 -0.62
CA VAL A 272 -14.36 -7.27 0.85
C VAL A 272 -13.39 -6.32 1.54
N GLY A 273 -12.23 -6.05 0.93
CA GLY A 273 -11.24 -5.12 1.43
C GLY A 273 -11.80 -3.69 1.54
N PHE A 274 -12.35 -3.14 0.46
CA PHE A 274 -12.92 -1.79 0.45
C PHE A 274 -14.13 -1.65 1.38
N VAL A 275 -15.04 -2.64 1.41
CA VAL A 275 -16.15 -2.67 2.37
C VAL A 275 -15.61 -2.67 3.81
N GLY A 276 -14.59 -3.49 4.10
CA GLY A 276 -13.94 -3.53 5.41
C GLY A 276 -13.34 -2.18 5.82
N VAL A 277 -12.65 -1.49 4.90
CA VAL A 277 -12.10 -0.15 5.15
C VAL A 277 -13.19 0.87 5.44
N VAL A 278 -14.28 0.88 4.66
CA VAL A 278 -15.41 1.78 4.91
C VAL A 278 -16.06 1.50 6.27
N LEU A 279 -16.23 0.23 6.65
CA LEU A 279 -16.78 -0.14 7.95
C LEU A 279 -15.89 0.25 9.13
N LEU A 280 -14.58 0.37 8.93
CA LEU A 280 -13.65 0.86 9.95
C LEU A 280 -13.63 2.38 10.01
N TYR A 281 -13.55 3.04 8.85
CA TYR A 281 -13.42 4.49 8.76
C TYR A 281 -14.72 5.24 9.06
N MET A 282 -15.86 4.80 8.53
CA MET A 282 -17.11 5.56 8.60
C MET A 282 -17.60 5.75 10.04
N PRO A 283 -17.76 4.70 10.87
CA PRO A 283 -18.29 4.88 12.22
C PRO A 283 -17.33 5.70 13.09
N LEU A 284 -16.03 5.43 12.98
CA LEU A 284 -14.99 6.17 13.70
C LEU A 284 -15.02 7.66 13.33
N SER A 285 -15.06 7.98 12.04
CA SER A 285 -15.02 9.37 11.57
C SER A 285 -16.30 10.13 11.91
N VAL A 286 -17.46 9.49 11.76
CA VAL A 286 -18.75 10.09 12.12
C VAL A 286 -18.83 10.35 13.62
N LEU A 287 -18.44 9.38 14.45
CA LEU A 287 -18.44 9.56 15.91
C LEU A 287 -17.47 10.65 16.34
N ALA A 288 -16.22 10.62 15.86
CA ALA A 288 -15.24 11.65 16.16
C ALA A 288 -15.71 13.05 15.74
N TYR A 289 -16.31 13.17 14.54
CA TYR A 289 -16.90 14.42 14.08
C TYR A 289 -17.98 14.90 15.06
N ILE A 290 -18.96 14.04 15.40
CA ILE A 290 -20.07 14.41 16.29
C ILE A 290 -19.57 14.80 17.69
N VAL A 291 -18.60 14.07 18.24
CA VAL A 291 -18.13 14.28 19.62
C VAL A 291 -17.21 15.49 19.75
N TYR A 292 -16.28 15.70 18.82
CA TYR A 292 -15.27 16.76 18.94
C TYR A 292 -15.55 17.99 18.08
N GLY A 293 -16.22 17.85 16.93
CA GLY A 293 -16.48 18.95 16.01
C GLY A 293 -15.22 19.74 15.65
N THR A 294 -15.27 21.06 15.82
CA THR A 294 -14.15 21.99 15.54
C THR A 294 -12.97 21.85 16.51
N SER A 295 -13.20 21.34 17.72
CA SER A 295 -12.16 21.15 18.74
C SER A 295 -11.19 20.00 18.44
N MET A 296 -11.53 19.15 17.46
CA MET A 296 -10.67 18.02 17.08
C MET A 296 -9.31 18.52 16.57
N HIS A 297 -8.24 17.94 17.08
CA HIS A 297 -6.88 18.20 16.61
C HIS A 297 -6.63 17.60 15.21
N ASP A 298 -5.45 17.85 14.63
CA ASP A 298 -5.02 17.31 13.33
C ASP A 298 -4.84 15.77 13.33
N SER A 299 -5.10 15.14 14.47
CA SER A 299 -5.26 13.70 14.64
C SER A 299 -6.34 13.45 15.69
N VAL A 300 -7.24 12.51 15.40
CA VAL A 300 -8.29 12.11 16.34
C VAL A 300 -7.72 11.59 17.66
N ILE A 301 -6.53 10.95 17.62
CA ILE A 301 -5.90 10.39 18.81
C ILE A 301 -5.53 11.50 19.80
N TYR A 302 -5.07 12.65 19.31
CA TYR A 302 -4.75 13.79 20.17
C TYR A 302 -5.99 14.47 20.78
N SER A 303 -7.18 14.16 20.28
CA SER A 303 -8.45 14.72 20.78
C SER A 303 -9.07 13.89 21.93
N ILE A 304 -8.63 12.64 22.10
CA ILE A 304 -9.12 11.75 23.16
C ILE A 304 -8.67 12.27 24.52
N GLN A 305 -9.62 12.48 25.44
CA GLN A 305 -9.37 13.03 26.77
C GLN A 305 -8.82 12.00 27.75
N THR A 306 -9.04 10.71 27.50
CA THR A 306 -8.58 9.62 28.35
C THR A 306 -7.10 9.28 28.05
N PRO A 307 -6.14 9.62 28.93
CA PRO A 307 -4.71 9.63 28.55
C PRO A 307 -4.15 8.25 28.24
N TRP A 308 -4.58 7.20 28.94
CA TRP A 308 -4.07 5.85 28.71
C TRP A 308 -4.58 5.25 27.39
N LEU A 309 -5.81 5.57 26.98
CA LEU A 309 -6.37 5.16 25.68
C LEU A 309 -5.65 5.87 24.54
N GLN A 310 -5.45 7.18 24.68
CA GLN A 310 -4.65 7.98 23.75
C GLN A 310 -3.24 7.43 23.60
N LEU A 311 -2.57 7.12 24.72
CA LEU A 311 -1.22 6.56 24.72
C LEU A 311 -1.18 5.20 24.02
N CYS A 312 -2.11 4.31 24.35
CA CYS A 312 -2.19 2.99 23.73
C CYS A 312 -2.43 3.09 22.22
N ALA A 313 -3.39 3.91 21.78
CA ALA A 313 -3.68 4.13 20.37
C ALA A 313 -2.46 4.69 19.61
N ASN A 314 -1.76 5.68 20.17
CA ASN A 314 -0.53 6.23 19.58
C ASN A 314 0.54 5.15 19.41
N LEU A 315 0.81 4.35 20.43
CA LEU A 315 1.82 3.28 20.35
C LEU A 315 1.46 2.24 19.29
N MET A 316 0.20 1.82 19.24
CA MET A 316 -0.29 0.84 18.27
C MET A 316 -0.19 1.37 16.83
N ILE A 317 -0.54 2.63 16.59
CA ILE A 317 -0.38 3.26 15.26
C ILE A 317 1.09 3.40 14.89
N ALA A 318 1.96 3.80 15.81
CA ALA A 318 3.39 3.88 15.54
C ALA A 318 3.96 2.51 15.14
N MET A 319 3.60 1.44 15.87
CA MET A 319 4.00 0.09 15.51
C MET A 319 3.46 -0.32 14.15
N HIS A 320 2.17 -0.08 13.87
CA HIS A 320 1.59 -0.33 12.55
C HIS A 320 2.40 0.37 11.45
N CYS A 321 2.61 1.69 11.57
CA CYS A 321 3.31 2.48 10.56
C CYS A 321 4.75 2.01 10.33
N ILE A 322 5.48 1.62 11.38
CA ILE A 322 6.84 1.06 11.25
C ILE A 322 6.82 -0.26 10.49
N LEU A 323 5.91 -1.17 10.83
CA LEU A 323 5.78 -2.48 10.18
C LEU A 323 5.36 -2.33 8.71
N THR A 324 4.40 -1.46 8.44
CA THR A 324 3.94 -1.17 7.08
C THR A 324 5.01 -0.44 6.26
N LEU A 325 5.82 0.43 6.88
CA LEU A 325 6.94 1.11 6.22
C LEU A 325 7.97 0.10 5.68
N VAL A 326 8.29 -0.96 6.43
CA VAL A 326 9.19 -2.04 5.96
C VAL A 326 8.67 -2.69 4.68
N ILE A 327 7.34 -2.81 4.53
CA ILE A 327 6.69 -3.44 3.38
C ILE A 327 6.65 -2.47 2.18
N VAL A 328 6.20 -1.23 2.41
CA VAL A 328 5.99 -0.21 1.37
C VAL A 328 7.30 0.24 0.72
N ILE A 329 8.39 0.27 1.48
CA ILE A 329 9.69 0.71 0.97
C ILE A 329 10.41 -0.37 0.15
N ASN A 330 10.05 -1.66 0.33
CA ASN A 330 10.69 -2.76 -0.37
C ASN A 330 10.68 -2.52 -1.90
N PRO A 331 9.54 -2.32 -2.60
CA PRO A 331 9.53 -2.04 -4.04
C PRO A 331 10.46 -0.90 -4.50
N LEU A 332 10.65 0.15 -3.67
CA LEU A 332 11.58 1.24 -3.96
C LEU A 332 13.04 0.74 -3.94
N ASN A 333 13.41 -0.02 -2.92
CA ASN A 333 14.72 -0.64 -2.82
C ASN A 333 14.98 -1.56 -4.02
N GLN A 334 13.98 -2.35 -4.42
CA GLN A 334 14.05 -3.22 -5.58
C GLN A 334 14.26 -2.46 -6.91
N GLU A 335 13.72 -1.24 -7.02
CA GLU A 335 13.96 -0.35 -8.16
C GLU A 335 15.40 0.17 -8.16
N ILE A 336 15.90 0.63 -7.01
CA ILE A 336 17.28 1.12 -6.86
C ILE A 336 18.29 0.01 -7.17
N GLU A 337 18.11 -1.18 -6.62
CA GLU A 337 18.95 -2.35 -6.89
C GLU A 337 19.03 -2.68 -8.38
N HIS A 338 17.88 -2.62 -9.06
CA HIS A 338 17.79 -2.87 -10.49
C HIS A 338 18.62 -1.86 -11.30
N TYR A 339 18.58 -0.57 -10.92
CA TYR A 339 19.41 0.45 -11.54
C TYR A 339 20.90 0.28 -11.22
N LEU A 340 21.23 -0.09 -9.99
CA LEU A 340 22.61 -0.28 -9.53
C LEU A 340 23.20 -1.64 -9.95
N LYS A 341 22.40 -2.55 -10.53
CA LYS A 341 22.78 -3.92 -10.91
C LYS A 341 23.35 -4.75 -9.74
N VAL A 342 22.92 -4.46 -8.51
CA VAL A 342 23.35 -5.19 -7.32
C VAL A 342 22.33 -6.29 -7.02
N SER A 343 22.78 -7.54 -7.01
CA SER A 343 21.93 -8.68 -6.62
C SER A 343 21.87 -8.84 -5.10
N HIS A 344 20.66 -8.92 -4.57
CA HIS A 344 20.35 -9.21 -3.15
C HIS A 344 21.11 -10.41 -2.58
N SER A 345 21.48 -11.41 -3.39
CA SER A 345 22.19 -12.59 -2.88
C SER A 345 23.58 -12.27 -2.36
N LYS A 346 24.21 -11.17 -2.82
CA LYS A 346 25.53 -10.75 -2.35
C LYS A 346 25.46 -9.94 -1.06
N LEU A 347 24.46 -9.08 -0.90
CA LEU A 347 24.31 -8.21 0.26
C LEU A 347 23.96 -8.97 1.56
N LEU A 348 23.03 -9.91 1.51
CA LEU A 348 22.65 -10.71 2.71
C LEU A 348 23.78 -11.66 3.16
N LEU A 349 24.57 -12.19 2.23
CA LEU A 349 25.73 -13.04 2.54
C LEU A 349 26.89 -12.24 3.17
N GLU A 350 26.96 -10.93 2.97
CA GLU A 350 28.00 -10.07 3.54
C GLU A 350 27.57 -9.37 4.84
N THR A 351 26.27 -9.22 5.12
CA THR A 351 25.78 -8.48 6.31
C THR A 351 25.22 -9.35 7.43
N ILE A 352 24.78 -10.58 7.16
CA ILE A 352 24.30 -11.49 8.21
C ILE A 352 25.36 -12.59 8.39
N PRO A 353 26.12 -12.62 9.50
CA PRO A 353 26.96 -13.76 9.80
C PRO A 353 26.04 -14.98 9.88
N LYS A 354 26.35 -16.01 9.10
CA LYS A 354 25.67 -17.30 9.19
C LYS A 354 25.75 -17.76 10.65
N PHE A 355 24.62 -17.76 11.35
CA PHE A 355 24.47 -18.59 12.54
C PHE A 355 24.32 -20.03 12.05
N GLU A 356 25.45 -20.68 11.81
CA GLU A 356 25.54 -22.13 11.72
C GLU A 356 25.38 -22.68 13.14
N ASN A 357 24.29 -23.43 13.37
CA ASN A 357 24.17 -24.39 14.46
C ASN A 357 24.63 -25.76 13.97
#